data_AF-A0A024EDU6-F1
#
_entry.id   AF-A0A024EDU6-F1
#
_cell.length_a   1.000
_cell.length_b   1.000
_cell.length_c   1.000
_cell.angle_alpha   90.00
_cell.angle_beta   90.00
_cell.angle_gamma   90.00
#
_symmetry.space_group_name_H-M   'P 1'
#
loop_
_entity.id
_entity.type
_entity.pdbx_description
1 polymer ?
#
loop_
_entity_poly.entity_id
_entity_poly.type
_entity_poly.pdbx_seq_one_letter_code
_entity_poly.pdbx_strand_id
1 'polypeptide(L)'
;MKGLAGRMTRYRNKLEGRSGTLWESRYKSSVVQTDTYLLACSRYIELNPVRAQMVQRAQDYPWSSLHLRLNEAAGNHWLDEDLCFTELGNTHAERLARYTSFMEQTIPSTELQLIRGALQRGQLTGNPRFTDEIEKITGLRISHRVQGRPAKRLEQKNAGDDY
;
A
#
# COMPACT_ATOMS: atom_id res chain seq x y z
N MET A 1 -9.52 4.18 12.92
CA MET A 1 -8.18 4.25 13.53
C MET A 1 -8.07 5.05 14.83
N LYS A 2 -8.62 6.27 14.97
CA LYS A 2 -8.48 7.11 16.19
C LYS A 2 -8.83 6.38 17.50
N GLY A 3 -9.93 5.61 17.52
CA GLY A 3 -10.36 4.86 18.71
C GLY A 3 -9.35 3.79 19.16
N LEU A 4 -8.83 2.99 18.21
CA LEU A 4 -7.83 1.97 18.49
C LEU A 4 -6.53 2.57 19.03
N ALA A 5 -6.00 3.57 18.32
CA ALA A 5 -4.77 4.27 18.71
C ALA A 5 -4.89 4.88 20.12
N GLY A 6 -6.01 5.54 20.41
CA GLY A 6 -6.27 6.15 21.71
C GLY A 6 -6.41 5.14 22.85
N ARG A 7 -7.08 3.99 22.62
CA ARG A 7 -7.19 2.92 23.62
C ARG A 7 -5.81 2.33 23.94
N MET A 8 -5.02 2.03 22.91
CA MET A 8 -3.69 1.45 23.10
C MET A 8 -2.74 2.39 23.83
N THR A 9 -2.75 3.69 23.48
CA THR A 9 -1.95 4.71 24.20
C THR A 9 -2.33 4.74 25.68
N ARG A 10 -3.62 4.80 26.01
CA ARG A 10 -4.07 4.80 27.43
C ARG A 10 -3.66 3.53 28.17
N TYR A 11 -3.85 2.37 27.54
CA TYR A 11 -3.49 1.08 28.12
C TYR A 11 -2.00 1.02 28.44
N ARG A 12 -1.14 1.34 27.47
CA ARG A 12 0.32 1.29 27.61
C ARG A 12 0.84 2.33 28.60
N ASN A 13 0.30 3.55 28.57
CA ASN A 13 0.63 4.61 29.52
C ASN A 13 0.31 4.21 30.97
N LYS A 14 -0.87 3.59 31.20
CA LYS A 14 -1.25 3.08 32.51
C LYS A 14 -0.34 1.95 32.97
N LEU A 15 0.02 1.02 32.08
CA LEU A 15 0.86 -0.13 32.41
C LEU A 15 2.27 0.29 32.86
N GLU A 16 2.80 1.37 32.27
CA GLU A 16 4.20 1.76 32.46
C GLU A 16 4.38 3.08 33.23
N GLY A 17 3.30 3.64 33.80
CA GLY A 17 3.35 4.90 34.54
C GLY A 17 3.78 6.11 33.72
N ARG A 18 3.66 6.05 32.39
CA ARG A 18 4.04 7.12 31.45
C ARG A 18 2.85 7.99 31.04
N SER A 19 3.15 9.17 30.52
CA SER A 19 2.18 10.07 29.89
C SER A 19 2.65 10.47 28.48
N GLY A 20 1.78 11.10 27.69
CA GLY A 20 2.11 11.51 26.32
C GLY A 20 1.66 10.53 25.22
N THR A 21 2.15 10.77 24.00
CA THR A 21 1.73 10.04 22.79
C THR A 21 2.53 8.74 22.60
N LEU A 22 1.84 7.63 22.34
CA LEU A 22 2.48 6.37 21.95
C LEU A 22 2.89 6.34 20.47
N TRP A 23 2.20 7.12 19.63
CA TRP A 23 2.33 7.09 18.17
C TRP A 23 3.01 8.35 17.67
N GLU A 24 3.96 8.20 16.75
CA GLU A 24 4.73 9.31 16.17
C GLU A 24 3.89 10.17 15.21
N SER A 25 3.02 9.55 14.43
CA SER A 25 2.19 10.25 13.44
C SER A 25 0.74 9.78 13.41
N ARG A 26 -0.11 10.54 12.70
CA ARG A 26 -1.45 10.08 12.34
C ARG A 26 -1.36 8.87 11.40
N TYR A 27 -2.38 8.02 11.46
CA TYR A 27 -2.58 6.93 10.50
C TYR A 27 -2.71 7.49 9.09
N LYS A 28 -2.20 6.75 8.11
CA LYS A 28 -2.29 7.04 6.68
C LYS A 28 -3.11 5.95 6.00
N SER A 29 -3.90 6.33 5.01
CA SER A 29 -4.67 5.42 4.17
C SER A 29 -4.50 5.78 2.70
N SER A 30 -4.43 4.76 1.87
CA SER A 30 -4.42 4.85 0.43
C SER A 30 -5.36 3.78 -0.11
N VAL A 31 -6.25 4.14 -1.04
CA VAL A 31 -7.05 3.14 -1.76
C VAL A 31 -6.14 2.45 -2.77
N VAL A 32 -6.20 1.12 -2.82
CA VAL A 32 -5.34 0.29 -3.67
C VAL A 32 -6.17 -0.26 -4.81
N GLN A 33 -5.65 -0.15 -6.04
CA GLN A 33 -6.21 -0.84 -7.19
C GLN A 33 -5.87 -2.33 -7.10
N THR A 34 -6.89 -3.15 -6.85
CA THR A 34 -6.77 -4.58 -6.51
C THR A 34 -5.91 -5.37 -7.50
N ASP A 35 -6.30 -5.39 -8.78
CA ASP A 35 -5.74 -6.28 -9.80
C ASP A 35 -4.25 -6.09 -10.06
N THR A 36 -3.75 -4.87 -9.85
CA THR A 36 -2.37 -4.51 -10.22
C THR A 36 -1.46 -4.32 -8.99
N TYR A 37 -1.99 -3.79 -7.89
CA TYR A 37 -1.16 -3.31 -6.79
C TYR A 37 -1.43 -3.99 -5.45
N LEU A 38 -2.49 -4.81 -5.31
CA LEU A 38 -2.75 -5.47 -4.04
C LEU A 38 -1.61 -6.42 -3.65
N LEU A 39 -1.16 -7.26 -4.58
CA LEU A 39 -0.07 -8.20 -4.32
C LEU A 39 1.26 -7.47 -4.03
N ALA A 40 1.53 -6.36 -4.71
CA ALA A 40 2.67 -5.49 -4.43
C ALA A 40 2.61 -4.86 -3.03
N CYS A 41 1.42 -4.41 -2.59
CA CYS A 41 1.19 -3.93 -1.22
C CYS A 41 1.39 -5.04 -0.18
N SER A 42 0.94 -6.26 -0.46
CA SER A 42 1.18 -7.42 0.41
C SER A 42 2.68 -7.70 0.54
N ARG A 43 3.43 -7.73 -0.57
CA ARG A 43 4.90 -7.85 -0.53
C ARG A 43 5.58 -6.71 0.20
N TYR A 44 5.09 -5.48 0.04
CA TYR A 44 5.54 -4.37 0.85
C TYR A 44 5.35 -4.68 2.34
N ILE A 45 4.17 -5.10 2.78
CA ILE A 45 3.90 -5.37 4.19
C ILE A 45 4.81 -6.49 4.73
N GLU A 46 4.89 -7.62 4.04
CA GLU A 46 5.67 -8.80 4.47
C GLU A 46 7.17 -8.53 4.57
N LEU A 47 7.70 -7.62 3.74
CA LEU A 47 9.12 -7.26 3.76
C LEU A 47 9.44 -6.09 4.69
N ASN A 48 8.47 -5.50 5.40
CA ASN A 48 8.75 -4.46 6.40
C ASN A 48 9.73 -4.93 7.50
N PRO A 49 9.56 -6.12 8.11
CA PRO A 49 10.48 -6.62 9.14
C PRO A 49 11.91 -6.79 8.64
N VAL A 50 12.08 -7.26 7.40
CA VAL A 50 13.39 -7.39 6.74
C VAL A 50 14.01 -6.01 6.53
N ARG A 51 13.25 -5.05 6.01
CA ARG A 51 13.72 -3.67 5.80
C ARG A 51 14.02 -2.94 7.10
N ALA A 52 13.34 -3.28 8.19
CA ALA A 52 13.61 -2.78 9.53
C ALA A 52 14.76 -3.53 10.23
N GLN A 53 15.42 -4.48 9.54
CA GLN A 53 16.51 -5.31 10.06
C GLN A 53 16.13 -6.13 11.30
N MET A 54 14.85 -6.47 11.45
CA MET A 54 14.36 -7.30 12.56
C MET A 54 14.61 -8.79 12.30
N VAL A 55 14.58 -9.20 11.04
CA VAL A 55 14.79 -10.58 10.58
C VAL A 55 15.52 -10.58 9.24
N GLN A 56 16.16 -11.70 8.88
CA GLN A 56 16.85 -11.83 7.59
C GLN A 56 15.89 -12.18 6.45
N ARG A 57 14.87 -13.01 6.72
CA ARG A 57 13.85 -13.41 5.74
C ARG A 57 12.46 -13.05 6.23
N ALA A 58 11.56 -12.72 5.31
CA ALA A 58 10.19 -12.32 5.65
C ALA A 58 9.43 -13.39 6.48
N GLN A 59 9.61 -14.66 6.11
CA GLN A 59 9.01 -15.82 6.79
C GLN A 59 9.45 -16.01 8.24
N ASP A 60 10.59 -15.43 8.63
CA ASP A 60 11.13 -15.58 9.99
C ASP A 60 10.44 -14.62 10.97
N TYR A 61 9.62 -13.68 10.49
CA TYR A 61 8.89 -12.76 11.35
C TYR A 61 7.57 -13.39 11.82
N PRO A 62 7.40 -13.72 13.12
CA PRO A 62 6.27 -14.51 13.59
C PRO A 62 4.91 -13.79 13.52
N TRP A 63 4.91 -12.45 13.42
CA TRP A 63 3.71 -11.63 13.45
C TRP A 63 3.32 -11.14 12.04
N SER A 64 3.33 -12.02 11.04
CA SER A 64 2.87 -11.71 9.68
C SER A 64 1.96 -12.78 9.08
N SER A 65 1.23 -12.39 8.03
CA SER A 65 0.39 -13.31 7.27
C SER A 65 1.22 -14.37 6.55
N LEU A 66 2.41 -14.04 6.03
CA LEU A 66 3.30 -15.03 5.42
C LEU A 66 3.69 -16.12 6.41
N HIS A 67 4.07 -15.75 7.64
CA HIS A 67 4.39 -16.73 8.67
C HIS A 67 3.19 -17.61 9.01
N LEU A 68 2.00 -17.02 9.14
CA LEU A 68 0.77 -17.78 9.38
C LEU A 68 0.48 -18.77 8.25
N ARG A 69 0.55 -18.31 6.99
CA ARG A 69 0.31 -19.13 5.79
C ARG A 69 1.30 -20.29 5.63
N LEU A 70 2.54 -20.14 6.13
CA LEU A 70 3.58 -21.17 6.07
C LEU A 70 3.46 -22.21 7.18
N ASN A 71 3.01 -21.82 8.38
CA ASN A 71 3.12 -22.64 9.59
C ASN A 71 1.77 -23.21 10.08
N GLU A 72 0.64 -22.64 9.66
CA GLU A 72 -0.67 -23.09 10.13
C GLU A 72 -1.45 -23.87 9.07
N ALA A 73 -2.15 -24.92 9.53
CA ALA A 73 -3.08 -25.67 8.69
C ALA A 73 -4.33 -24.83 8.41
N ALA A 74 -4.92 -25.00 7.21
CA ALA A 74 -6.18 -24.39 6.82
C ALA A 74 -7.25 -24.65 7.90
N GLY A 75 -7.65 -23.62 8.63
CA GLY A 75 -8.59 -23.74 9.77
C GLY A 75 -8.51 -22.63 10.81
N ASN A 76 -7.43 -21.85 10.86
CA ASN A 76 -7.36 -20.66 11.69
C ASN A 76 -8.05 -19.47 11.03
N HIS A 77 -9.07 -18.95 11.69
CA HIS A 77 -9.94 -17.87 11.21
C HIS A 77 -9.38 -16.47 11.49
N TRP A 78 -8.08 -16.37 11.76
CA TRP A 78 -7.42 -15.10 12.08
C TRP A 78 -7.00 -14.32 10.85
N LEU A 79 -6.89 -14.99 9.70
CA LEU A 79 -6.48 -14.40 8.44
C LEU A 79 -7.54 -14.66 7.38
N ASP A 80 -8.09 -13.58 6.83
CA ASP A 80 -8.98 -13.68 5.68
C ASP A 80 -8.19 -14.13 4.43
N GLU A 81 -8.82 -14.98 3.62
CA GLU A 81 -8.32 -15.27 2.29
C GLU A 81 -8.58 -14.06 1.39
N ASP A 82 -7.55 -13.24 1.18
CA ASP A 82 -7.60 -12.12 0.26
C ASP A 82 -7.55 -12.60 -1.21
N LEU A 83 -8.14 -11.81 -2.11
CA LEU A 83 -8.21 -12.14 -3.54
C LEU A 83 -6.82 -12.35 -4.16
N CYS A 84 -5.83 -11.53 -3.80
CA CYS A 84 -4.51 -11.61 -4.39
C CYS A 84 -3.75 -12.89 -3.98
N PHE A 85 -4.10 -13.52 -2.87
CA PHE A 85 -3.60 -14.83 -2.49
C PHE A 85 -4.40 -15.94 -3.17
N THR A 86 -5.73 -15.85 -3.22
CA THR A 86 -6.57 -16.91 -3.79
C THR A 86 -6.37 -17.11 -5.29
N GLU A 87 -6.08 -16.03 -6.03
CA GLU A 87 -5.85 -16.05 -7.47
C GLU A 87 -4.49 -16.66 -7.86
N LEU A 88 -3.59 -16.86 -6.90
CA LEU A 88 -2.26 -17.44 -7.16
C LEU A 88 -2.30 -18.93 -7.44
N GLY A 89 -3.41 -19.63 -7.28
CA GLY A 89 -3.44 -21.06 -7.55
C GLY A 89 -4.75 -21.72 -7.14
N ASN A 90 -4.95 -22.95 -7.58
CA ASN A 90 -6.16 -23.70 -7.30
C ASN A 90 -6.07 -24.42 -5.96
N THR A 91 -4.85 -24.69 -5.49
CA THR A 91 -4.61 -25.34 -4.19
C THR A 91 -3.87 -24.39 -3.24
N HIS A 92 -4.05 -24.58 -1.93
CA HIS A 92 -3.30 -23.82 -0.92
C HIS A 92 -1.78 -23.94 -1.11
N ALA A 93 -1.30 -25.14 -1.43
CA ALA A 93 0.12 -25.40 -1.69
C ALA A 93 0.66 -24.62 -2.90
N GLU A 94 -0.10 -24.57 -4.01
CA GLU A 94 0.26 -23.76 -5.18
C GLU A 94 0.30 -22.28 -4.85
N ARG A 95 -0.74 -21.76 -4.17
CA ARG A 95 -0.82 -20.36 -3.76
C ARG A 95 0.37 -19.98 -2.90
N LEU A 96 0.71 -20.80 -1.91
CA LEU A 96 1.83 -20.57 -1.00
C LEU A 96 3.17 -20.59 -1.73
N ALA A 97 3.39 -21.53 -2.64
CA ALA A 97 4.61 -21.62 -3.43
C ALA A 97 4.79 -20.38 -4.33
N ARG A 98 3.73 -19.97 -5.04
CA ARG A 98 3.77 -18.79 -5.92
C ARG A 98 3.90 -17.49 -5.11
N TYR A 99 3.22 -17.39 -3.97
CA TYR A 99 3.33 -16.25 -3.06
C TYR A 99 4.75 -16.11 -2.50
N THR A 100 5.35 -17.21 -2.04
CA THR A 100 6.73 -17.21 -1.53
C THR A 100 7.73 -16.84 -2.63
N SER A 101 7.59 -17.41 -3.82
CA SER A 101 8.43 -17.05 -4.98
C SER A 101 8.30 -15.57 -5.34
N PHE A 102 7.09 -15.00 -5.29
CA PHE A 102 6.86 -13.58 -5.54
C PHE A 102 7.57 -12.67 -4.52
N MET A 103 7.72 -13.10 -3.26
CA MET A 103 8.46 -12.37 -2.23
C MET A 103 9.97 -12.39 -2.46
N GLU A 104 10.49 -13.45 -3.05
CA GLU A 104 11.93 -13.63 -3.33
C GLU A 104 12.37 -12.96 -4.65
N GLN A 105 11.43 -12.55 -5.50
CA GLN A 105 11.72 -11.82 -6.73
C GLN A 105 12.39 -10.46 -6.46
N THR A 106 13.20 -10.02 -7.42
CA THR A 106 13.78 -8.67 -7.40
C THR A 106 12.67 -7.63 -7.50
N ILE A 107 12.65 -6.70 -6.55
CA ILE A 107 11.62 -5.66 -6.45
C ILE A 107 12.13 -4.39 -7.14
N PRO A 108 11.43 -3.90 -8.18
CA PRO A 108 11.77 -2.61 -8.78
C PRO A 108 11.67 -1.49 -7.74
N SER A 109 12.65 -0.58 -7.73
CA SER A 109 12.61 0.60 -6.84
C SER A 109 11.37 1.47 -7.05
N THR A 110 10.83 1.46 -8.28
CA THR A 110 9.62 2.18 -8.69
C THR A 110 8.37 1.72 -7.94
N GLU A 111 8.25 0.44 -7.61
CA GLU A 111 7.11 -0.10 -6.85
C GLU A 111 7.09 0.47 -5.42
N LEU A 112 8.24 0.44 -4.74
CA LEU A 112 8.37 0.99 -3.40
C LEU A 112 8.11 2.50 -3.38
N GLN A 113 8.60 3.22 -4.39
CA GLN A 113 8.38 4.66 -4.54
C GLN A 113 6.90 4.99 -4.78
N LEU A 114 6.20 4.17 -5.58
CA LEU A 114 4.77 4.32 -5.81
C LEU A 114 3.98 4.15 -4.51
N ILE A 115 4.15 3.04 -3.80
CA ILE A 115 3.42 2.72 -2.57
C ILE A 115 3.69 3.78 -1.49
N ARG A 116 4.97 4.08 -1.24
CA ARG A 116 5.34 5.09 -0.22
C ARG A 116 4.90 6.49 -0.62
N GLY A 117 5.06 6.86 -1.89
CA GLY A 117 4.64 8.16 -2.40
C GLY A 117 3.14 8.35 -2.27
N ALA A 118 2.35 7.35 -2.64
CA ALA A 118 0.90 7.36 -2.48
C ALA A 118 0.50 7.54 -1.01
N LEU A 119 1.06 6.73 -0.10
CA LEU A 119 0.76 6.82 1.33
C LEU A 119 1.18 8.16 1.95
N GLN A 120 2.36 8.67 1.63
CA GLN A 120 2.88 9.91 2.20
C GLN A 120 2.06 11.13 1.77
N ARG A 121 1.57 11.13 0.53
CA ARG A 121 0.78 12.22 -0.05
C ARG A 121 -0.73 12.06 0.13
N GLY A 122 -1.19 10.95 0.73
CA GLY A 122 -2.62 10.65 0.83
C GLY A 122 -3.28 10.39 -0.52
N GLN A 123 -2.52 9.90 -1.50
CA GLN A 123 -2.99 9.56 -2.84
C GLN A 123 -3.33 8.06 -2.95
N LEU A 124 -3.92 7.69 -4.08
CA LEU A 124 -4.26 6.31 -4.41
C LEU A 124 -3.02 5.54 -4.85
N THR A 125 -2.99 4.24 -4.55
CA THR A 125 -1.99 3.30 -5.05
C THR A 125 -2.58 2.60 -6.27
N GLY A 126 -2.35 3.18 -7.44
CA GLY A 126 -2.98 2.74 -8.67
C GLY A 126 -2.38 3.44 -9.90
N ASN A 127 -2.80 3.01 -11.08
CA ASN A 127 -2.43 3.68 -12.32
C ASN A 127 -3.25 4.99 -12.52
N PRO A 128 -2.88 5.85 -13.48
CA PRO A 128 -3.62 7.10 -13.73
C PRO A 128 -5.09 6.88 -14.08
N ARG A 129 -5.40 5.85 -14.86
CA ARG A 129 -6.79 5.50 -15.23
C ARG A 129 -7.63 5.18 -13.99
N PHE A 130 -7.09 4.42 -13.04
CA PHE A 130 -7.75 4.14 -11.77
C PHE A 130 -8.00 5.41 -10.97
N THR A 131 -7.05 6.36 -10.99
CA THR A 131 -7.24 7.65 -10.34
C THR A 131 -8.40 8.42 -10.97
N ASP A 132 -8.46 8.50 -12.30
CA ASP A 132 -9.54 9.16 -13.03
C ASP A 132 -10.91 8.50 -12.75
N GLU A 133 -10.94 7.17 -12.65
CA GLU A 133 -12.15 6.42 -12.32
C GLU A 133 -12.65 6.74 -10.90
N ILE A 134 -11.77 6.74 -9.90
CA ILE A 134 -12.14 7.09 -8.52
C ILE A 134 -12.55 8.57 -8.40
N GLU A 135 -11.91 9.49 -9.12
CA GLU A 135 -12.34 10.89 -9.17
C GLU A 135 -13.76 11.03 -9.73
N LYS A 136 -14.08 10.30 -10.81
CA LYS A 136 -15.43 10.30 -11.40
C LYS A 136 -16.47 9.75 -10.43
N ILE A 137 -16.16 8.66 -9.73
CA ILE A 137 -17.09 8.01 -8.79
C ILE A 137 -17.35 8.90 -7.57
N THR A 138 -16.29 9.48 -7.00
CA THR A 138 -16.38 10.24 -5.76
C THR A 138 -16.81 11.69 -5.98
N GLY A 139 -16.68 12.21 -7.21
CA GLY A 139 -16.83 13.64 -7.50
C GLY A 139 -15.74 14.51 -6.85
N LEU A 140 -14.76 13.87 -6.20
CA LEU A 140 -13.64 14.53 -5.52
C LEU A 140 -12.41 14.48 -6.41
N ARG A 141 -11.70 15.59 -6.46
CA ARG A 141 -10.45 15.70 -7.22
C ARG A 141 -9.29 15.19 -6.38
N ILE A 142 -8.56 14.18 -6.87
CA ILE A 142 -7.52 13.43 -6.15
C ILE A 142 -6.13 13.66 -6.78
N SER A 143 -6.10 13.86 -8.10
CA SER A 143 -4.94 14.23 -8.90
C SER A 143 -4.69 15.74 -8.83
N HIS A 144 -3.46 16.12 -8.51
CA HIS A 144 -2.98 17.49 -8.65
C HIS A 144 -2.01 17.54 -9.82
N ARG A 145 -2.25 18.49 -10.75
CA ARG A 145 -1.28 18.86 -11.78
C ARG A 145 0.06 19.23 -11.13
N VAL A 146 1.12 19.10 -11.91
CA VAL A 146 2.47 19.61 -11.62
C VAL A 146 2.36 20.99 -10.97
N GLN A 147 2.97 21.14 -9.80
CA GLN A 147 2.97 22.39 -9.04
C GLN A 147 3.66 23.47 -9.90
N GLY A 148 2.92 24.46 -10.40
CA GLY A 148 3.46 25.50 -11.26
C GLY A 148 2.41 26.31 -12.04
N ARG A 149 2.81 27.47 -12.58
CA ARG A 149 1.96 28.34 -13.42
C ARG A 149 1.46 27.55 -14.63
N PRO A 150 0.17 27.65 -15.02
CA PRO A 150 -0.33 27.03 -16.24
C PRO A 150 0.53 27.44 -17.45
N ALA A 151 0.96 26.47 -18.25
CA ALA A 151 1.68 26.77 -19.48
C ALA A 151 0.84 27.70 -20.37
N LYS A 152 1.43 28.79 -20.83
CA LYS A 152 0.77 29.76 -21.71
C LYS A 152 0.39 29.01 -22.99
N ARG A 153 -0.91 28.99 -23.30
CA ARG A 153 -1.42 28.42 -24.54
C ARG A 153 -0.78 29.20 -25.69
N LEU A 154 0.07 28.55 -26.48
CA LEU A 154 0.58 29.14 -27.72
C LEU A 154 -0.61 29.18 -28.67
N GLU A 155 -1.21 30.36 -28.81
CA GLU A 155 -2.12 30.62 -29.92
C GLU A 155 -1.32 30.45 -31.21
N GLN A 156 -1.76 29.50 -32.04
CA GLN A 156 -1.29 29.42 -33.42
C GLN A 156 -1.65 30.76 -34.06
N LYS A 157 -0.63 31.59 -34.32
CA LYS A 157 -0.77 32.70 -35.24
C LYS A 157 -1.15 32.10 -36.58
N ASN A 158 -2.41 32.26 -36.98
CA ASN A 158 -2.80 32.09 -38.37
C ASN A 158 -1.91 33.03 -39.19
N ALA A 159 -1.01 32.45 -39.96
CA ALA A 159 -0.30 33.14 -41.02
C ALA A 159 -1.28 33.23 -42.19
N GLY A 160 -1.75 34.44 -42.47
CA GLY A 160 -2.70 34.72 -43.54
C GLY A 160 -3.57 35.88 -43.15
N ASP A 161 -3.08 37.10 -43.38
CA ASP A 161 -3.69 38.00 -44.36
C ASP A 161 -2.92 39.34 -44.43
N ASP A 162 -2.98 39.89 -45.64
CA ASP A 162 -2.61 41.24 -46.10
C ASP A 162 -1.18 41.58 -46.57
N TYR A 163 -1.08 41.50 -47.92
CA TYR A 163 -0.47 42.39 -48.94
C TYR A 163 1.00 42.80 -48.86
#